data_AF-A0A956M9A4-F1
#
_entry.id   AF-A0A956M9A4-F1
#
_cell.length_a   1.000
_cell.length_b   1.000
_cell.length_c   1.000
_cell.angle_alpha   90.00
_cell.angle_beta   90.00
_cell.angle_gamma   90.00
#
_symmetry.space_group_name_H-M   'P 1'
#
loop_
_entity.id
_entity.type
_entity.pdbx_description
1 polymer ?
#
loop_
_entity_poly.entity_id
_entity_poly.type
_entity_poly.pdbx_seq_one_letter_code
_entity_poly.pdbx_strand_id
1 'polypeptide(L)'
;MQKIFKGQVVEATKNQLLQIVEFEPACNNFYNRLYGLNSFAVGKHWMRLIFAGERVLPPKNFSDVDKFIEFLIKQKKGIGFLPVSIFKTLKSDSIKALIIENKNYMQPGYRLTDD
;
A
#
# COMPACT_ATOMS: atom_id res chain seq x y z
N MET A 1 -6.05 1.91 7.91
CA MET A 1 -5.39 1.75 6.59
C MET A 1 -5.26 3.04 5.80
N GLN A 2 -6.35 3.80 5.60
CA GLN A 2 -6.38 5.04 4.81
C GLN A 2 -5.31 6.09 5.16
N LYS A 3 -4.89 6.19 6.43
CA LYS A 3 -3.83 7.14 6.83
C LYS A 3 -2.47 6.80 6.19
N ILE A 4 -2.12 5.51 6.17
CA ILE A 4 -0.81 5.01 5.71
C ILE A 4 -0.60 5.33 4.22
N PHE A 5 -1.55 4.98 3.37
CA PHE A 5 -1.44 5.18 1.92
C PHE A 5 -1.67 6.64 1.48
N LYS A 6 -1.97 7.56 2.41
CA LYS A 6 -1.94 9.01 2.22
C LYS A 6 -0.66 9.66 2.76
N GLY A 7 0.31 8.86 3.22
CA GLY A 7 1.55 9.36 3.79
C GLY A 7 1.40 9.95 5.20
N GLN A 8 0.25 9.73 5.86
CA GLN A 8 0.06 10.19 7.23
C GLN A 8 0.73 9.22 8.22
N VAL A 9 1.40 9.80 9.22
CA VAL A 9 2.03 9.04 10.30
C VAL A 9 0.96 8.35 11.13
N VAL A 10 1.12 7.05 11.36
CA VAL A 10 0.36 6.31 12.35
C VAL A 10 1.23 6.13 13.60
N GLU A 11 0.63 6.03 14.77
CA GLU A 11 1.35 6.03 16.05
C GLU A 11 2.41 4.92 16.14
N ALA A 12 2.09 3.73 15.59
CA ALA A 12 3.01 2.60 15.48
C ALA A 12 4.27 2.86 14.61
N THR A 13 4.28 3.96 13.83
CA THR A 13 5.37 4.32 12.92
C THR A 13 5.97 5.68 13.24
N LYS A 14 5.67 6.26 14.40
CA LYS A 14 6.06 7.64 14.77
C LYS A 14 7.56 7.95 14.62
N ASN A 15 8.41 6.94 14.82
CA ASN A 15 9.86 7.10 14.76
C ASN A 15 10.52 6.60 13.46
N GLN A 16 9.75 5.98 12.54
CA GLN A 16 10.31 5.33 11.36
C GLN A 16 9.33 5.39 10.18
N LEU A 17 9.80 5.90 9.05
CA LEU A 17 8.99 6.06 7.86
C LEU A 17 8.61 4.71 7.24
N LEU A 18 7.36 4.60 6.80
CA LEU A 18 6.91 3.49 5.97
C LEU A 18 7.27 3.78 4.52
N GLN A 19 7.75 2.76 3.82
CA GLN A 19 7.89 2.81 2.37
C GLN A 19 6.63 2.21 1.74
N ILE A 20 5.85 3.06 1.08
CA ILE A 20 4.72 2.60 0.28
C ILE A 20 5.23 2.01 -1.03
N VAL A 21 4.72 0.84 -1.40
CA VAL A 21 5.06 0.13 -2.64
C VAL A 21 3.77 -0.10 -3.41
N GLU A 22 3.68 0.49 -4.59
CA GLU A 22 2.50 0.49 -5.45
C GLU A 22 2.69 -0.52 -6.57
N PHE A 23 1.72 -1.42 -6.74
CA PHE A 23 1.63 -2.26 -7.93
C PHE A 23 0.79 -1.53 -8.97
N GLU A 24 1.46 -0.98 -9.98
CA GLU A 24 0.88 -0.06 -10.97
C GLU A 24 -0.42 -0.61 -11.60
N PRO A 25 -0.51 -1.90 -12.03
CA PRO A 25 -1.72 -2.43 -12.65
C PRO A 25 -2.96 -2.44 -11.73
N ALA A 26 -2.76 -2.41 -10.41
CA ALA A 26 -3.85 -2.38 -9.43
C ALA A 26 -4.10 -0.99 -8.84
N CYS A 27 -3.24 -0.02 -9.14
CA CYS A 27 -3.10 1.25 -8.42
C CYS A 27 -4.38 2.10 -8.48
N ASN A 28 -4.96 2.26 -9.68
CA ASN A 28 -6.21 2.99 -9.87
C ASN A 28 -7.40 2.37 -9.12
N ASN A 29 -7.59 1.05 -9.25
CA ASN A 29 -8.69 0.34 -8.60
C ASN A 29 -8.53 0.39 -7.07
N PHE A 30 -7.30 0.20 -6.57
CA PHE A 30 -7.00 0.27 -5.15
C PHE A 30 -7.35 1.64 -4.57
N TYR A 31 -6.88 2.73 -5.18
CA TYR A 31 -7.15 4.08 -4.68
C TYR A 31 -8.59 4.52 -4.83
N ASN A 32 -9.26 4.07 -5.89
CA ASN A 32 -10.67 4.36 -6.07
C ASN A 32 -11.50 3.67 -4.97
N ARG A 33 -11.19 2.42 -4.63
CA ARG A 33 -11.84 1.73 -3.49
C ARG A 33 -11.47 2.34 -2.14
N LEU A 34 -10.23 2.76 -1.96
CA LEU A 34 -9.74 3.24 -0.66
C LEU A 34 -10.19 4.68 -0.35
N TYR A 35 -10.33 5.52 -1.37
CA TYR A 35 -10.58 6.97 -1.21
C TYR A 35 -11.62 7.57 -2.17
N GLY A 36 -12.17 6.81 -3.12
CA GLY A 36 -12.95 7.36 -4.23
C GLY A 36 -12.12 8.15 -5.25
N LEU A 37 -10.78 8.02 -5.23
CA LEU A 37 -9.86 8.82 -6.05
C LEU A 37 -9.09 7.96 -7.05
N ASN A 38 -8.77 8.52 -8.22
CA ASN A 38 -7.83 7.88 -9.14
C ASN A 38 -6.38 8.01 -8.66
N SER A 39 -5.47 7.19 -9.20
CA SER A 39 -4.05 7.18 -8.82
C SER A 39 -3.38 8.53 -9.09
N PHE A 40 -3.80 9.26 -10.12
CA PHE A 40 -3.27 10.57 -10.45
C PHE A 40 -3.57 11.63 -9.36
N ALA A 41 -4.78 11.64 -8.81
CA ALA A 41 -5.16 12.53 -7.71
C ALA A 41 -4.37 12.20 -6.44
N VAL A 42 -4.14 10.91 -6.16
CA VAL A 42 -3.29 10.47 -5.04
C VAL A 42 -1.82 10.84 -5.28
N GLY A 43 -1.32 10.70 -6.50
CA GLY A 43 0.02 11.16 -6.88
C GLY A 43 0.22 12.67 -6.66
N LYS A 44 -0.76 13.49 -7.05
CA LYS A 44 -0.76 14.93 -6.75
C LYS A 44 -0.71 15.21 -5.25
N HIS A 45 -1.45 14.45 -4.44
CA HIS A 45 -1.40 14.56 -2.98
C HIS A 45 0.00 14.26 -2.44
N TRP A 46 0.65 13.19 -2.91
CA TRP A 46 2.03 12.89 -2.52
C TRP A 46 3.02 13.98 -2.91
N MET A 47 2.91 14.54 -4.11
CA MET A 47 3.75 15.68 -4.53
C MET A 47 3.59 16.89 -3.61
N ARG A 48 2.36 17.20 -3.18
CA ARG A 48 2.11 18.29 -2.22
C ARG A 48 2.80 18.04 -0.89
N LEU A 49 2.73 16.82 -0.35
CA LEU A 49 3.41 16.48 0.90
C LEU A 49 4.94 16.67 0.78
N ILE A 50 5.52 16.19 -0.31
CA ILE A 50 6.97 16.30 -0.57
C ILE A 50 7.40 17.77 -0.64
N PHE A 51 6.67 18.59 -1.39
CA PHE A 51 7.00 20.03 -1.51
C PHE A 51 6.69 20.84 -0.25
N ALA A 52 5.79 20.37 0.62
CA ALA A 52 5.54 20.98 1.93
C ALA A 52 6.64 20.67 2.95
N GLY A 53 7.64 19.84 2.60
CA GLY A 53 8.71 19.43 3.51
C GLY A 53 8.26 18.39 4.54
N GLU A 54 7.11 17.76 4.32
CA GLU A 54 6.62 16.70 5.20
C GLU A 54 7.59 15.53 5.21
N ARG A 55 7.78 14.93 6.38
CA ARG A 55 8.70 13.79 6.53
C ARG A 55 8.03 12.51 6.00
N VAL A 56 8.01 12.36 4.69
CA VAL A 56 7.39 11.23 3.98
C VAL A 56 8.35 10.58 2.98
N LEU A 57 8.15 9.29 2.70
CA LEU A 57 8.82 8.62 1.58
C LEU A 57 7.84 8.50 0.42
N PRO A 58 8.18 9.00 -0.78
CA PRO A 58 7.31 8.82 -1.94
C PRO A 58 7.08 7.34 -2.23
N PRO A 59 5.88 6.95 -2.71
CA PRO A 59 5.62 5.59 -3.13
C PRO A 59 6.59 5.12 -4.22
N LYS A 60 6.98 3.85 -4.15
CA LYS A 60 7.76 3.17 -5.19
C LYS A 60 6.82 2.34 -6.05
N ASN A 61 6.82 2.62 -7.35
CA ASN A 61 5.93 1.99 -8.31
C ASN A 61 6.62 0.83 -9.03
N PHE A 62 5.91 -0.28 -9.17
CA PHE A 62 6.35 -1.45 -9.93
C PHE A 62 5.19 -1.98 -10.77
N SER A 63 5.46 -2.23 -12.05
CA SER A 63 4.52 -2.90 -12.96
C SER A 63 4.75 -4.41 -13.02
N ASP A 64 5.94 -4.85 -12.60
CA ASP A 64 6.38 -6.24 -12.56
C ASP A 64 6.21 -6.80 -11.15
N VAL A 65 5.56 -7.96 -11.03
CA VAL A 65 5.28 -8.58 -9.72
C VAL A 65 6.55 -9.07 -9.04
N ASP A 66 7.51 -9.65 -9.77
CA ASP A 66 8.72 -10.20 -9.16
C ASP A 66 9.58 -9.09 -8.58
N LYS A 67 9.74 -7.97 -9.29
CA LYS A 67 10.43 -6.77 -8.79
C LYS A 67 9.72 -6.14 -7.60
N PHE A 68 8.38 -6.09 -7.61
CA PHE A 68 7.58 -5.61 -6.49
C PHE A 68 7.85 -6.44 -5.23
N ILE A 69 7.87 -7.76 -5.37
CA ILE A 69 8.11 -8.72 -4.29
C ILE A 69 9.54 -8.66 -3.79
N GLU A 70 10.52 -8.66 -4.71
CA GLU A 70 11.93 -8.53 -4.38
C GLU A 70 12.20 -7.25 -3.58
N PHE A 71 11.60 -6.14 -3.99
CA PHE A 71 11.72 -4.87 -3.28
C PHE A 71 11.10 -4.93 -1.89
N LEU A 72 9.88 -5.48 -1.77
CA LEU A 72 9.21 -5.62 -0.47
C LEU A 72 10.00 -6.50 0.51
N ILE A 73 10.59 -7.60 0.06
CA ILE A 73 11.41 -8.49 0.89
C ILE A 73 12.64 -7.76 1.43
N LYS A 74 13.30 -6.94 0.59
CA LYS A 74 14.47 -6.14 0.98
C LYS A 74 14.10 -4.98 1.91
N GLN A 75 12.88 -4.47 1.83
CA GLN A 75 12.43 -3.31 2.56
C GLN A 75 11.77 -3.67 3.90
N LYS A 76 12.54 -3.58 5.00
CA LYS A 76 12.10 -3.90 6.38
C LYS A 76 10.77 -3.25 6.82
N LYS A 77 10.39 -2.12 6.22
CA LYS A 77 9.16 -1.35 6.49
C LYS A 77 8.35 -1.04 5.23
N GLY A 78 8.39 -1.97 4.27
CA GLY A 78 7.58 -1.91 3.07
C GLY A 78 6.14 -2.29 3.35
N ILE A 79 5.20 -1.48 2.88
CA ILE A 79 3.79 -1.86 2.77
C ILE A 79 3.38 -1.64 1.32
N GLY A 80 2.76 -2.64 0.73
CA GLY A 80 2.21 -2.52 -0.60
C GLY A 80 0.86 -3.20 -0.73
N PHE A 81 0.28 -3.10 -1.92
CA PHE A 81 -0.97 -3.77 -2.26
C PHE A 81 -0.80 -4.56 -3.55
N LEU A 82 -1.48 -5.70 -3.61
CA LEU A 82 -1.57 -6.56 -4.78
C LEU A 82 -3.00 -7.10 -4.92
N PRO A 83 -3.45 -7.43 -6.14
CA PRO A 83 -4.63 -8.24 -6.33
C PRO A 83 -4.50 -9.57 -5.57
N VAL A 84 -5.57 -9.99 -4.91
CA VAL A 84 -5.59 -11.25 -4.13
C VAL A 84 -5.24 -12.46 -4.99
N SER A 85 -5.66 -12.47 -6.27
CA SER A 85 -5.32 -13.54 -7.22
C SER A 85 -3.81 -13.67 -7.41
N ILE A 86 -3.09 -12.56 -7.55
CA ILE A 86 -1.63 -12.54 -7.68
C ILE A 86 -0.98 -12.91 -6.34
N PHE A 87 -1.48 -12.38 -5.23
CA PHE A 87 -0.92 -12.69 -3.91
C PHE A 87 -0.97 -14.20 -3.61
N LYS A 88 -2.06 -14.88 -3.99
CA LYS A 88 -2.22 -16.34 -3.80
C LYS A 88 -1.25 -17.19 -4.62
N THR A 89 -0.68 -16.67 -5.71
CA THR A 89 0.32 -17.40 -6.51
C THR A 89 1.73 -17.24 -5.96
N LEU A 90 1.95 -16.34 -5.00
CA LEU A 90 3.25 -16.14 -4.37
C LEU A 90 3.56 -17.33 -3.47
N LYS A 91 4.73 -17.93 -3.67
CA LYS A 91 5.24 -19.05 -2.85
C LYS A 91 6.08 -18.60 -1.66
N SER A 92 6.15 -17.30 -1.39
CA SER A 92 7.11 -16.73 -0.44
C SER A 92 6.48 -16.47 0.93
N ASP A 93 6.97 -17.18 1.95
CA ASP A 93 6.60 -16.94 3.36
C ASP A 93 7.17 -15.61 3.92
N SER A 94 8.05 -14.95 3.16
CA SER A 94 8.69 -13.70 3.55
C SER A 94 7.74 -12.50 3.49
N ILE A 95 6.62 -12.61 2.77
CA ILE A 95 5.61 -11.55 2.68
C ILE A 95 4.34 -12.04 3.36
N LYS A 96 3.86 -11.23 4.30
CA LYS A 96 2.65 -11.51 5.06
C LYS A 96 1.54 -10.60 4.58
N ALA A 97 0.33 -11.17 4.48
CA ALA A 97 -0.86 -10.34 4.30
C ALA A 97 -1.15 -9.58 5.59
N LEU A 98 -1.55 -8.32 5.45
CA LEU A 98 -1.99 -7.52 6.59
C LEU A 98 -3.31 -8.07 7.16
N ILE A 99 -3.41 -8.12 8.49
CA ILE A 99 -4.66 -8.41 9.19
C ILE A 99 -5.23 -7.07 9.65
N ILE A 100 -6.49 -6.79 9.30
CA ILE A 100 -7.18 -5.54 9.63
C ILE A 100 -8.38 -5.92 10.49
N GLU A 101 -8.46 -5.37 11.72
CA GLU A 101 -9.59 -5.64 12.64
C GLU A 101 -9.80 -7.14 12.90
N ASN A 102 -8.71 -7.90 13.10
CA ASN A 102 -8.69 -9.36 13.22
C ASN A 102 -9.21 -10.13 11.99
N LYS A 103 -9.43 -9.43 10.87
CA LYS A 103 -9.81 -10.03 9.60
C LYS A 103 -8.62 -10.15 8.66
N ASN A 104 -8.52 -11.29 7.99
CA ASN A 104 -7.57 -11.49 6.89
C ASN A 104 -8.30 -11.43 5.54
N TYR A 105 -7.54 -11.34 4.46
CA TYR A 105 -8.07 -11.25 3.08
C TYR A 105 -8.89 -12.46 2.61
N MET A 106 -8.97 -13.53 3.41
CA MET A 106 -9.78 -14.72 3.14
C MET A 106 -11.15 -14.68 3.84
N GLN A 107 -11.37 -13.77 4.78
CA GLN A 107 -12.62 -13.69 5.53
C GLN A 107 -13.68 -12.79 4.85
N PRO A 108 -14.97 -13.18 4.87
CA PRO A 108 -16.06 -12.32 4.45
C PRO A 108 -16.05 -10.99 5.23
N GLY A 109 -16.15 -9.86 4.53
CA GLY A 109 -16.11 -8.53 5.16
C GLY A 109 -14.72 -7.96 5.45
N TYR A 110 -13.64 -8.55 4.91
CA TYR A 110 -12.31 -7.91 4.83
C TYR A 110 -12.23 -6.81 3.76
N ARG A 111 -13.20 -6.78 2.84
CA ARG A 111 -13.30 -5.72 1.84
C ARG A 111 -13.47 -4.38 2.56
N LEU A 112 -12.71 -3.37 2.13
CA LEU A 112 -13.07 -1.98 2.40
C LEU A 112 -14.54 -1.85 2.01
N THR A 113 -15.40 -1.61 2.99
CA THR A 113 -16.85 -1.61 2.77
C THR A 113 -17.19 -0.53 1.74
N ASP A 114 -18.03 -0.92 0.78
CA ASP A 114 -18.66 0.00 -0.16
C ASP A 114 -19.72 0.79 0.63
N ASP A 115 -19.28 1.78 1.41
CA ASP A 115 -20.15 2.81 2.00
C ASP A 115 -19.97 4.14 1.24
#